data_AF-A0A496PUX3-F1
#
_entry.id   AF-A0A496PUX3-F1
#
_cell.length_a   1.000
_cell.length_b   1.000
_cell.length_c   1.000
_cell.angle_alpha   90.00
_cell.angle_beta   90.00
_cell.angle_gamma   90.00
#
_symmetry.space_group_name_H-M   'P 1'
#
loop_
_entity.id
_entity.type
_entity.pdbx_description
1 polymer ?
#
loop_
_entity_poly.entity_id
_entity_poly.type
_entity_poly.pdbx_seq_one_letter_code
_entity_poly.pdbx_strand_id
1 'polypeptide(L)' 'CEVVTTCIGQRGNVDGIQNDEVNIADLTYLVAYLFVGGPPPPSLEETDVNADGDINIADLTYLVDYLFTGGPPPELCP' A
#
# COMPACT_ATOMS: atom_id res chain seq x y z
N CYS A 1 -7.92 12.34 -10.88
CA CYS A 1 -7.10 11.13 -11.03
C CYS A 1 -8.06 9.96 -10.94
N GLU A 2 -8.04 9.05 -11.90
CA GLU A 2 -8.82 7.81 -11.79
C GLU A 2 -8.17 6.92 -10.74
N VAL A 3 -8.99 6.28 -9.92
CA VAL A 3 -8.55 5.42 -8.82
C VAL A 3 -8.74 3.98 -9.25
N VAL A 4 -7.70 3.16 -9.12
CA VAL A 4 -7.72 1.73 -9.44
C VAL A 4 -8.13 0.95 -8.19
N THR A 5 -9.09 0.04 -8.35
CA THR A 5 -9.67 -0.74 -7.25
C THR A 5 -9.24 -2.21 -7.26
N THR A 6 -8.39 -2.60 -8.21
CA THR A 6 -7.87 -3.95 -8.38
C THR A 6 -6.37 -3.92 -8.20
N CYS A 7 -5.79 -4.92 -7.53
CA CYS A 7 -4.35 -5.04 -7.42
C CYS A 7 -3.74 -5.23 -8.83
N ILE A 8 -2.74 -4.44 -9.19
CA ILE A 8 -2.03 -4.57 -10.46
C ILE A 8 -0.53 -4.45 -10.16
N GLY A 9 0.30 -5.28 -10.81
CA GLY A 9 1.75 -5.14 -10.66
C GLY A 9 2.25 -5.55 -9.27
N GLN A 10 2.82 -4.59 -8.54
CA GLN A 10 3.36 -4.78 -7.20
C GLN A 10 2.44 -4.11 -6.18
N ARG A 11 2.24 -4.77 -5.04
CA ARG A 11 1.47 -4.20 -3.93
C ARG A 11 2.10 -2.88 -3.44
N GLY A 12 1.31 -2.07 -2.75
CA GLY A 12 1.78 -0.85 -2.10
C GLY A 12 1.27 0.44 -2.74
N ASN A 13 0.47 0.36 -3.79
CA ASN A 13 -0.29 1.50 -4.32
C ASN A 13 -1.58 1.68 -3.52
N VAL A 14 -1.41 2.04 -2.24
CA VAL A 14 -2.49 2.10 -1.24
C VAL A 14 -3.49 3.23 -1.56
N ASP A 15 -3.02 4.32 -2.17
CA ASP A 15 -3.92 5.41 -2.58
C ASP A 15 -4.62 5.16 -3.93
N GLY A 16 -4.21 4.12 -4.65
CA GLY A 16 -4.84 3.57 -5.85
C GLY A 16 -4.65 4.43 -7.09
N ILE A 17 -3.53 5.14 -7.24
CA ILE A 17 -3.26 5.94 -8.44
C ILE A 17 -2.98 5.02 -9.65
N GLN A 18 -3.57 5.36 -10.80
CA GLN A 18 -3.54 4.53 -12.03
C GLN A 18 -2.15 4.21 -12.61
N ASN A 19 -1.11 4.96 -12.26
CA ASN A 19 0.25 4.71 -12.73
C ASN A 19 1.00 3.67 -11.89
N ASP A 20 0.38 3.16 -10.83
CA ASP A 20 0.96 2.13 -9.96
C ASP A 20 2.27 2.56 -9.28
N GLU A 21 2.36 3.86 -8.97
CA GLU A 21 3.56 4.44 -8.37
C GLU A 21 3.52 4.32 -6.85
N VAL A 22 4.25 3.33 -6.32
CA VAL A 22 4.48 3.20 -4.86
C VAL A 22 5.41 4.31 -4.36
N ASN A 23 4.88 5.21 -3.54
CA ASN A 23 5.60 6.37 -3.04
C ASN A 23 5.15 6.78 -1.62
N ILE A 24 5.60 7.96 -1.15
CA ILE A 24 5.29 8.44 0.20
C ILE A 24 3.80 8.76 0.40
N ALA A 25 3.04 9.03 -0.66
CA ALA A 25 1.60 9.26 -0.61
C ALA A 25 0.88 7.99 -0.10
N ASP A 26 1.23 6.81 -0.61
CA ASP A 26 0.70 5.52 -0.18
C ASP A 26 0.93 5.27 1.31
N LEU A 27 2.14 5.57 1.77
CA LEU A 27 2.48 5.49 3.19
C LEU A 27 1.60 6.41 4.03
N THR A 28 1.45 7.67 3.63
CA THR A 28 0.58 8.60 4.36
C THR A 28 -0.88 8.18 4.35
N TYR A 29 -1.34 7.57 3.25
CA TYR A 29 -2.69 7.03 3.12
C TYR A 29 -2.92 5.85 4.07
N LEU A 30 -1.98 4.90 4.11
CA LEU A 30 -2.03 3.74 5.00
C LEU A 30 -2.05 4.15 6.48
N VAL A 31 -1.23 5.15 6.87
CA VAL A 31 -1.27 5.72 8.23
C VAL A 31 -2.65 6.30 8.54
N ALA A 32 -3.23 7.05 7.59
CA ALA A 32 -4.53 7.67 7.78
C ALA A 32 -5.62 6.61 7.99
N TYR A 33 -5.61 5.55 7.18
CA TYR A 33 -6.55 4.44 7.30
C TYR A 33 -6.41 3.70 8.65
N LEU A 34 -5.20 3.35 9.07
CA LEU A 34 -4.96 2.55 10.27
C LEU A 34 -5.20 3.32 11.58
N PHE A 35 -4.80 4.58 11.66
CA PHE A 35 -4.70 5.29 12.95
C PHE A 35 -5.57 6.54 13.07
N VAL A 36 -5.95 7.15 11.94
CA VAL A 36 -6.62 8.46 11.94
C VAL A 36 -8.11 8.33 11.59
N GLY A 37 -8.54 7.15 11.14
CA GLY A 37 -9.91 6.94 10.64
C GLY A 37 -10.13 7.59 9.28
N GLY A 38 -9.09 7.60 8.45
CA GLY A 38 -9.15 8.05 7.07
C GLY A 38 -10.07 7.18 6.19
N PRO A 39 -10.25 7.56 4.91
CA PRO A 39 -11.03 6.78 3.98
C PRO A 39 -10.45 5.36 3.81
N PRO A 40 -11.30 4.35 3.55
CA PRO A 40 -10.82 3.01 3.23
C PRO A 40 -10.03 3.01 1.92
N PRO A 41 -8.98 2.18 1.81
CA PRO A 41 -8.22 2.03 0.59
C PRO A 41 -9.10 1.55 -0.57
N PRO A 42 -8.81 1.97 -1.80
CA PRO A 42 -9.52 1.49 -2.99
C PRO A 42 -9.35 -0.01 -3.25
N SER A 43 -8.18 -0.56 -2.88
CA SER A 43 -7.83 -1.98 -3.01
C SER A 43 -7.23 -2.49 -1.72
N LEU A 44 -7.87 -3.50 -1.10
CA LEU A 44 -7.35 -4.12 0.12
C LEU A 44 -6.09 -4.96 -0.17
N GLU A 45 -5.99 -5.53 -1.36
CA GLU A 45 -4.83 -6.32 -1.80
C GLU A 45 -3.58 -5.44 -1.95
N GLU A 46 -3.73 -4.21 -2.44
CA GLU A 46 -2.64 -3.22 -2.49
C GLU A 46 -2.19 -2.75 -1.10
N THR A 47 -3.08 -2.87 -0.12
CA THR A 47 -2.87 -2.40 1.26
C THR A 47 -2.16 -3.43 2.13
N ASP A 48 -2.37 -4.72 1.84
CA ASP A 48 -1.67 -5.86 2.45
C ASP A 48 -0.30 -6.03 1.76
N VAL A 49 0.60 -5.07 1.95
CA VAL A 49 1.88 -4.92 1.23
C VAL A 49 2.77 -6.15 1.39
N ASN A 50 2.71 -6.82 2.55
CA ASN A 50 3.50 -8.01 2.83
C ASN A 50 2.81 -9.34 2.43
N ALA A 51 1.58 -9.27 1.90
CA ALA A 51 0.75 -10.39 1.48
C ALA A 51 0.50 -11.44 2.57
N ASP A 52 0.44 -11.04 3.85
CA ASP A 52 0.13 -11.94 4.96
C ASP A 52 -1.38 -12.12 5.19
N GLY A 53 -2.20 -11.32 4.51
CA GLY A 53 -3.66 -11.36 4.54
C GLY A 53 -4.30 -10.48 5.61
N ASP A 54 -3.50 -9.80 6.44
CA ASP A 54 -3.95 -8.93 7.52
C ASP A 54 -3.43 -7.50 7.33
N ILE A 55 -4.31 -6.54 7.04
CA ILE A 55 -3.90 -5.13 6.92
C ILE A 55 -3.61 -4.55 8.31
N ASN A 56 -2.33 -4.33 8.62
CA ASN A 56 -1.89 -3.89 9.93
C ASN A 56 -0.59 -3.06 9.89
N ILE A 57 0.06 -2.88 11.06
CA ILE A 57 1.29 -2.09 11.15
C ILE A 57 2.49 -2.73 10.45
N ALA A 58 2.43 -4.05 10.19
CA ALA A 58 3.44 -4.79 9.45
C ALA A 58 3.55 -4.27 8.01
N ASP A 59 2.43 -4.02 7.34
CA ASP A 59 2.39 -3.43 5.99
C ASP A 59 3.02 -2.05 5.96
N LEU A 60 2.71 -1.23 6.98
CA LEU A 60 3.30 0.08 7.14
C LEU A 60 4.82 -0.01 7.27
N THR A 61 5.33 -0.89 8.14
CA THR A 61 6.77 -1.08 8.31
C THR A 61 7.43 -1.60 7.04
N TYR A 62 6.75 -2.49 6.30
CA TYR A 62 7.24 -3.00 5.03
C TYR A 62 7.40 -1.89 3.99
N LEU A 63 6.39 -1.02 3.86
CA LEU A 63 6.41 0.10 2.93
C LEU A 63 7.47 1.14 3.30
N VAL A 64 7.68 1.41 4.60
CA VAL A 64 8.80 2.24 5.08
C VAL A 64 10.13 1.64 4.65
N ASP A 65 10.30 0.34 4.86
CA ASP A 65 11.56 -0.33 4.58
C ASP A 65 11.87 -0.31 3.07
N TYR A 66 10.88 -0.60 2.24
CA TYR A 66 11.01 -0.49 0.78
C TYR A 66 11.39 0.93 0.32
N LEU A 67 10.70 1.96 0.81
CA LEU A 67 10.88 3.34 0.35
C LEU A 67 12.16 4.01 0.87
N PHE A 68 12.58 3.71 2.09
CA PHE A 68 13.63 4.48 2.77
C PHE A 68 14.86 3.68 3.19
N THR A 69 14.71 2.38 3.47
CA THR A 69 15.80 1.55 3.98
C THR A 69 16.37 0.59 2.94
N GLY A 70 15.75 0.53 1.75
CA GLY A 70 16.15 -0.38 0.67
C GLY A 70 15.78 -1.83 0.96
N GLY A 71 14.67 -2.02 1.70
CA GLY A 71 14.07 -3.31 1.97
C GLY A 71 13.60 -4.05 0.71
N PRO A 72 13.10 -5.29 0.87
CA PRO A 72 12.56 -6.05 -0.25
C PRO A 72 11.42 -5.29 -0.95
N PRO A 73 11.27 -5.46 -2.28
CA PRO A 73 10.13 -4.90 -2.98
C PRO A 73 8.84 -5.56 -2.50
N PRO A 74 7.70 -4.83 -2.51
CA PRO A 74 6.39 -5.41 -2.22
C PRO A 74 6.09 -6.64 -3.06
N GLU A 75 5.28 -7.53 -2.49
CA GLU A 75 4.84 -8.75 -3.16
C GLU A 75 4.00 -8.43 -4.40
N LEU A 76 3.95 -9.38 -5.35
CA LEU A 76 3.16 -9.21 -6.57
C LEU A 76 1.66 -9.41 -6.31
N CYS A 77 0.86 -8.70 -7.08
CA CYS A 77 -0.58 -8.96 -7.16
C CYS A 77 -0.86 -10.33 -7.82
N PRO A 78 -1.90 -11.06 -7.39
CA PRO A 78 -2.29 -12.35 -7.97
C PRO A 78 -2.85 -12.26 -9.39
#